data_AF-A0A6A4KJC9-F1
#
_entry.id   AF-A0A6A4KJC9-F1
#
_cell.length_a   1.000
_cell.length_b   1.000
_cell.length_c   1.000
_cell.angle_alpha   90.00
_cell.angle_beta   90.00
_cell.angle_gamma   90.00
#
_symmetry.space_group_name_H-M   'P 1'
#
loop_
_entity.id
_entity.type
_entity.pdbx_description
1 polymer ?
#
loop_
_entity_poly.entity_id
_entity_poly.type
_entity_poly.pdbx_seq_one_letter_code
_entity_poly.pdbx_strand_id
1 'polypeptide(L)'
;MHLRKAKLMFFWVRYPSSAVLKMYFPDIKFNKNNTAQLVKWFSNFREFYYIQMEKYARQAASEGAKAQEDLHVSGDCEIYRVLNLHYNRNNHIEVPPNFRYVVEQTLKEFFKAIQGGKDTEQSWKKSIYKIISRLDDPVPEYFKSPNFLEQLE
;
A
#
# COMPACT_ATOMS: atom_id res chain seq x y z
N MET A 1 4.58 -15.03 -11.48
CA MET A 1 4.37 -15.56 -10.12
C MET A 1 4.80 -14.57 -9.01
N HIS A 2 6.09 -14.37 -8.70
CA HIS A 2 6.51 -13.58 -7.52
C HIS A 2 6.03 -12.12 -7.48
N LEU A 3 5.99 -11.41 -8.62
CA LEU A 3 5.49 -10.03 -8.67
C LEU A 3 4.03 -9.95 -8.19
N ARG A 4 3.20 -10.91 -8.61
CA ARG A 4 1.79 -11.01 -8.21
C ARG A 4 1.67 -11.28 -6.71
N LYS A 5 2.45 -12.22 -6.19
CA LYS A 5 2.54 -12.49 -4.73
C LYS A 5 2.97 -11.24 -3.96
N ALA A 6 3.98 -10.51 -4.42
CA ALA A 6 4.44 -9.27 -3.81
C ALA A 6 3.37 -8.17 -3.82
N LYS A 7 2.58 -8.06 -4.91
CA LYS A 7 1.43 -7.14 -4.96
C LYS A 7 0.38 -7.50 -3.92
N LEU A 8 0.03 -8.77 -3.78
CA LEU A 8 -0.94 -9.21 -2.77
C LEU A 8 -0.43 -8.96 -1.34
N MET A 9 0.86 -9.21 -1.07
CA MET A 9 1.49 -8.90 0.21
C MET A 9 1.40 -7.41 0.59
N PHE A 10 1.29 -6.51 -0.39
CA PHE A 10 1.21 -5.06 -0.17
C PHE A 10 0.00 -4.64 0.67
N PHE A 11 -1.07 -5.45 0.70
CA PHE A 11 -2.20 -5.19 1.58
C PHE A 11 -1.84 -5.25 3.06
N TRP A 12 -0.83 -6.03 3.44
CA TRP A 12 -0.34 -6.13 4.81
C TRP A 12 0.88 -5.25 5.05
N VAL A 13 1.84 -5.24 4.12
CA VAL A 13 3.15 -4.63 4.35
C VAL A 13 3.55 -3.68 3.22
N ARG A 14 3.78 -2.40 3.53
CA ARG A 14 4.23 -1.39 2.57
C ARG A 14 5.76 -1.25 2.59
N TYR A 15 6.39 -1.51 3.73
CA TYR A 15 7.82 -1.36 3.97
C TYR A 15 8.47 -2.67 4.47
N PRO A 16 8.39 -3.77 3.71
CA PRO A 16 8.97 -5.03 4.14
C PRO A 16 10.50 -4.91 4.24
N SER A 17 11.06 -5.44 5.33
CA SER A 17 12.51 -5.58 5.46
C SER A 17 13.03 -6.70 4.55
N SER A 18 14.34 -6.71 4.28
CA SER A 18 14.98 -7.81 3.56
C SER A 18 14.78 -9.17 4.26
N ALA A 19 14.63 -9.19 5.58
CA ALA A 19 14.34 -10.41 6.33
C ALA A 19 12.91 -10.92 6.07
N VAL A 20 11.93 -10.02 6.05
CA VAL A 20 10.53 -10.36 5.68
C VAL A 20 10.50 -10.91 4.25
N LEU A 21 11.15 -10.24 3.30
CA LEU A 21 11.21 -10.73 1.92
C LEU A 21 11.82 -12.14 1.83
N LYS A 22 12.91 -12.42 2.54
CA LYS A 22 13.51 -13.76 2.56
C LYS A 22 12.59 -14.82 3.15
N MET A 23 11.80 -14.46 4.16
CA MET A 23 10.88 -15.37 4.84
C MET A 23 9.68 -15.75 3.97
N TYR A 24 9.11 -14.79 3.20
CA TYR A 24 7.89 -15.00 2.42
C TYR A 24 8.15 -15.41 0.96
N PHE A 25 9.40 -15.52 0.53
CA PHE A 25 9.79 -16.04 -0.77
C PHE A 25 10.85 -17.16 -0.62
N PRO A 26 10.51 -18.28 0.06
CA PRO A 26 11.48 -19.34 0.36
C PRO A 26 11.99 -20.08 -0.88
N ASP A 27 11.25 -20.00 -1.99
CA ASP A 27 11.57 -20.54 -3.30
C ASP A 27 12.61 -19.70 -4.07
N ILE A 28 12.91 -18.48 -3.60
CA ILE A 28 13.93 -17.61 -4.20
C ILE A 28 15.28 -17.82 -3.51
N LYS A 29 16.31 -18.20 -4.29
CA LYS A 29 17.70 -18.13 -3.85
C LYS A 29 18.20 -16.68 -3.88
N PHE A 30 18.11 -15.99 -2.75
CA PHE A 30 18.45 -14.56 -2.67
C PHE A 30 19.91 -14.25 -3.01
N ASN A 31 20.10 -13.26 -3.87
CA ASN A 31 21.37 -12.63 -4.20
C ASN A 31 21.16 -11.10 -4.29
N LYS A 32 22.24 -10.33 -4.52
CA LYS A 32 22.17 -8.86 -4.57
C LYS A 32 21.15 -8.35 -5.59
N ASN A 33 21.08 -8.98 -6.76
CA ASN A 33 20.24 -8.53 -7.88
C ASN A 33 18.76 -8.77 -7.62
N ASN A 34 18.37 -9.99 -7.22
CA ASN A 34 16.96 -10.29 -6.95
C ASN A 34 16.44 -9.62 -5.66
N THR A 35 17.30 -9.41 -4.66
CA THR A 35 16.97 -8.62 -3.47
C THR A 35 16.63 -7.18 -3.87
N ALA A 36 17.48 -6.56 -4.69
CA ALA A 36 17.25 -5.21 -5.19
C ALA A 36 15.98 -5.12 -6.04
N GLN A 37 15.68 -6.14 -6.85
CA GLN A 37 14.47 -6.21 -7.66
C GLN A 37 13.19 -6.23 -6.79
N LEU A 38 13.13 -7.08 -5.76
CA LEU A 38 12.00 -7.12 -4.84
C LEU A 38 11.81 -5.79 -4.09
N VAL A 39 12.89 -5.21 -3.58
CA VAL A 39 12.85 -3.88 -2.93
C VAL A 39 12.34 -2.81 -3.91
N LYS A 40 12.76 -2.86 -5.18
CA LYS A 40 12.30 -1.94 -6.21
C LYS A 40 10.81 -2.12 -6.52
N TRP A 41 10.28 -3.34 -6.53
CA TRP A 41 8.83 -3.57 -6.67
C TRP A 41 8.04 -2.88 -5.56
N PHE A 42 8.42 -3.08 -4.29
CA PHE A 42 7.74 -2.41 -3.17
C PHE A 42 7.89 -0.88 -3.23
N SER A 43 9.01 -0.37 -3.75
CA SER A 43 9.15 1.06 -4.02
C SER A 43 8.15 1.55 -5.08
N ASN A 44 7.99 0.83 -6.19
CA ASN A 44 7.05 1.18 -7.25
C ASN A 44 5.59 1.04 -6.76
N PHE A 45 5.31 0.06 -5.90
CA PHE A 45 3.99 -0.11 -5.29
C PHE A 45 3.64 1.07 -4.40
N ARG A 46 4.56 1.52 -3.54
CA ARG A 46 4.38 2.72 -2.72
C ARG A 46 4.24 3.98 -3.56
N GLU A 47 5.00 4.12 -4.64
CA GLU A 47 4.88 5.26 -5.56
C GLU A 47 3.46 5.35 -6.14
N PHE A 48 2.95 4.25 -6.71
CA PHE A 48 1.56 4.21 -7.19
C PHE A 48 0.56 4.53 -6.08
N TYR A 49 0.71 3.89 -4.92
CA TYR A 49 -0.15 4.10 -3.75
C TYR A 49 -0.21 5.58 -3.36
N TYR A 50 0.94 6.22 -3.14
CA TYR A 50 1.00 7.62 -2.71
C TYR A 50 0.57 8.62 -3.79
N ILE A 51 0.74 8.28 -5.08
CA ILE A 51 0.15 9.07 -6.17
C ILE A 51 -1.38 9.05 -6.08
N GLN A 52 -1.99 7.88 -5.81
CA GLN A 52 -3.44 7.81 -5.62
C GLN A 52 -3.87 8.59 -4.37
N MET A 53 -3.18 8.42 -3.23
CA MET A 53 -3.50 9.17 -2.00
C MET A 53 -3.49 10.67 -2.22
N GLU A 54 -2.45 11.18 -2.89
CA GLU A 54 -2.37 12.60 -3.21
C GLU A 54 -3.48 13.05 -4.16
N LYS A 55 -3.75 12.29 -5.22
CA LYS A 55 -4.81 12.59 -6.19
C LYS A 55 -6.16 12.75 -5.47
N TYR A 56 -6.56 11.76 -4.67
CA TYR A 56 -7.85 11.77 -4.00
C TYR A 56 -7.92 12.79 -2.85
N ALA A 57 -6.82 13.04 -2.14
CA ALA A 57 -6.77 14.09 -1.13
C ALA A 57 -6.93 15.49 -1.75
N ARG A 58 -6.27 15.76 -2.89
CA ARG A 58 -6.45 17.02 -3.64
C ARG A 58 -7.87 17.16 -4.17
N GLN A 59 -8.43 16.08 -4.70
CA GLN A 59 -9.82 16.05 -5.16
C GLN A 59 -10.78 16.41 -4.02
N ALA A 60 -10.67 15.76 -2.86
CA ALA A 60 -11.55 16.05 -1.72
C ALA A 60 -11.41 17.51 -1.23
N ALA A 61 -10.19 18.05 -1.23
CA ALA A 61 -9.96 19.47 -0.90
C ALA A 61 -10.63 20.41 -1.92
N SER A 62 -10.58 20.08 -3.21
CA SER A 62 -11.24 20.88 -4.27
C SER A 62 -12.76 20.77 -4.25
N GLU A 63 -13.30 19.65 -3.77
CA GLU A 63 -14.74 19.40 -3.63
C GLU A 63 -15.32 19.99 -2.33
N GLY A 64 -14.48 20.65 -1.52
CA GLY A 64 -14.92 21.42 -0.36
C GLY A 64 -14.98 20.65 0.97
N ALA A 65 -14.34 19.48 1.07
CA ALA A 65 -14.15 18.82 2.35
C ALA A 65 -13.44 19.78 3.33
N LYS A 66 -13.96 19.89 4.56
CA LYS A 66 -13.49 20.90 5.53
C LYS A 66 -12.61 20.29 6.60
N ALA A 67 -12.75 19.01 6.86
CA ALA A 67 -12.03 18.31 7.90
C ALA A 67 -11.60 16.93 7.43
N GLN A 68 -10.50 16.41 7.98
CA GLN A 68 -10.06 15.05 7.69
C GLN A 68 -11.10 14.01 8.15
N GLU A 69 -11.91 14.35 9.14
CA GLU A 69 -13.00 13.54 9.68
C GLU A 69 -14.12 13.32 8.65
N ASP A 70 -14.24 14.20 7.66
CA ASP A 70 -15.17 14.07 6.53
C ASP A 70 -14.73 12.97 5.55
N LEU A 71 -13.47 12.54 5.62
CA LEU A 71 -12.92 11.52 4.73
C LEU A 71 -13.18 10.13 5.30
N HIS A 72 -14.05 9.39 4.62
CA HIS A 72 -14.30 7.98 4.90
C HIS A 72 -13.98 7.12 3.68
N VAL A 73 -13.28 6.01 3.90
CA VAL A 73 -13.02 5.02 2.84
C VAL A 73 -13.82 3.76 3.12
N SER A 74 -14.90 3.59 2.35
CA SER A 74 -15.71 2.38 2.28
C SER A 74 -15.31 1.51 1.08
N GLY A 75 -15.86 0.29 0.99
CA GLY A 75 -15.49 -0.67 -0.06
C GLY A 75 -15.93 -0.26 -1.48
N ASP A 76 -16.90 0.64 -1.57
CA ASP A 76 -17.44 1.23 -2.80
C ASP A 76 -16.69 2.49 -3.25
N CYS A 77 -15.83 3.08 -2.41
CA CYS A 77 -15.02 4.23 -2.79
C CYS A 77 -14.10 3.91 -3.98
N GLU A 78 -14.01 4.84 -4.93
CA GLU A 78 -13.21 4.66 -6.15
C GLU A 78 -11.72 4.45 -5.85
N ILE A 79 -11.16 5.15 -4.86
CA ILE A 79 -9.78 4.91 -4.42
C ILE A 79 -9.54 3.45 -4.03
N TYR A 80 -10.49 2.83 -3.32
CA TYR A 80 -10.39 1.45 -2.88
C TYR A 80 -10.46 0.48 -4.08
N ARG A 81 -11.36 0.74 -5.02
CA ARG A 81 -11.48 -0.03 -6.27
C ARG A 81 -10.21 0.04 -7.11
N VAL A 82 -9.63 1.23 -7.28
CA VAL A 82 -8.38 1.46 -8.03
C VAL A 82 -7.21 0.70 -7.40
N LEU A 83 -7.07 0.74 -6.07
CA LEU A 83 -6.01 0.02 -5.38
C LEU A 83 -6.20 -1.49 -5.48
N ASN A 84 -7.42 -1.98 -5.28
CA ASN A 84 -7.72 -3.41 -5.40
C ASN A 84 -7.45 -3.92 -6.82
N LEU A 85 -7.87 -3.19 -7.86
CA LEU A 85 -7.55 -3.55 -9.25
C LEU A 85 -6.04 -3.58 -9.53
N HIS A 86 -5.27 -2.66 -8.92
CA HIS A 86 -3.83 -2.59 -9.13
C HIS A 86 -3.08 -3.75 -8.46
N TYR A 87 -3.39 -4.06 -7.20
CA TYR A 87 -2.66 -5.05 -6.39
C TYR A 87 -3.26 -6.46 -6.51
N ASN A 88 -4.54 -6.57 -6.84
CA ASN A 88 -5.32 -7.81 -6.82
C ASN A 88 -6.24 -7.90 -8.05
N ARG A 89 -5.65 -7.76 -9.25
CA ARG A 89 -6.34 -7.67 -10.55
C ARG A 89 -7.45 -8.72 -10.77
N ASN A 90 -7.25 -9.93 -10.27
CA ASN A 90 -8.18 -11.05 -10.46
C ASN A 90 -9.04 -11.33 -9.21
N ASN A 91 -9.00 -10.47 -8.18
CA ASN A 91 -9.71 -10.66 -6.90
C ASN A 91 -9.42 -12.03 -6.25
N HIS A 92 -8.15 -12.44 -6.25
CA HIS A 92 -7.75 -13.74 -5.69
C HIS A 92 -7.94 -13.84 -4.18
N ILE A 93 -7.84 -12.70 -3.50
CA ILE A 93 -8.01 -12.62 -2.06
C ILE A 93 -9.01 -11.54 -1.72
N GLU A 94 -9.72 -11.72 -0.61
CA GLU A 94 -10.43 -10.64 0.03
C GLU A 94 -9.40 -9.63 0.59
N VAL A 95 -9.66 -8.34 0.39
CA VAL A 95 -8.77 -7.29 0.88
C VAL A 95 -8.94 -7.21 2.41
N PRO A 96 -7.86 -7.30 3.19
CA PRO A 96 -7.96 -7.33 4.65
C PRO A 96 -8.53 -6.01 5.21
N PRO A 97 -9.40 -6.06 6.25
CA PRO A 97 -10.02 -4.87 6.82
C PRO A 97 -9.03 -3.79 7.26
N ASN A 98 -7.86 -4.19 7.77
CA ASN A 98 -6.83 -3.24 8.18
C ASN A 98 -6.25 -2.46 6.99
N PHE A 99 -6.20 -3.02 5.79
CA PHE A 99 -5.75 -2.26 4.62
C PHE A 99 -6.66 -1.06 4.34
N ARG A 100 -7.98 -1.22 4.47
CA ARG A 100 -8.93 -0.12 4.33
C ARG A 100 -8.69 0.97 5.38
N TYR A 101 -8.43 0.58 6.63
CA TYR A 101 -8.04 1.51 7.68
C TYR A 101 -6.77 2.28 7.31
N VAL A 102 -5.72 1.60 6.84
CA VAL A 102 -4.46 2.23 6.41
C VAL A 102 -4.67 3.19 5.25
N VAL A 103 -5.50 2.83 4.28
CA VAL A 103 -5.89 3.70 3.15
C VAL A 103 -6.54 4.98 3.66
N GLU A 104 -7.52 4.86 4.56
CA GLU A 104 -8.20 6.02 5.14
C GLU A 104 -7.23 6.91 5.94
N GLN A 105 -6.40 6.33 6.81
CA GLN A 105 -5.40 7.09 7.58
C GLN A 105 -4.40 7.78 6.66
N THR A 106 -3.97 7.11 5.59
CA THR A 106 -3.07 7.75 4.62
C THR A 106 -3.75 8.92 3.92
N LEU A 107 -4.98 8.73 3.46
CA LEU A 107 -5.74 9.79 2.78
C LEU A 107 -5.93 11.01 3.70
N LYS A 108 -6.25 10.79 4.98
CA LYS A 108 -6.38 11.84 6.00
C LYS A 108 -5.09 12.62 6.21
N GLU A 109 -3.94 11.94 6.31
CA GLU A 109 -2.64 12.61 6.47
C GLU A 109 -2.24 13.43 5.22
N PHE A 110 -2.51 12.91 4.02
CA PHE A 110 -2.31 13.67 2.78
C PHE A 110 -3.21 14.89 2.71
N PHE A 111 -4.50 14.72 3.01
CA PHE A 111 -5.48 15.80 3.01
C PHE A 111 -5.11 16.90 4.00
N LYS A 112 -4.78 16.53 5.24
CA LYS A 112 -4.34 17.46 6.28
C LYS A 112 -3.11 18.28 5.86
N ALA A 113 -2.15 17.64 5.19
CA ALA A 113 -0.97 18.34 4.68
C ALA A 113 -1.34 19.33 3.55
N ILE A 114 -2.16 18.92 2.60
CA ILE A 114 -2.61 19.74 1.47
C ILE A 114 -3.46 20.92 1.95
N GLN A 115 -4.46 20.66 2.80
CA GLN A 115 -5.34 21.69 3.35
C GLN A 115 -4.58 22.72 4.17
N GLY A 116 -3.54 22.29 4.89
CA GLY A 116 -2.63 23.16 5.64
C GLY A 116 -1.55 23.84 4.79
N GLY A 117 -1.52 23.64 3.47
CA GLY A 117 -0.50 24.21 2.57
C GLY A 117 0.92 23.63 2.71
N LYS A 118 1.08 22.56 3.51
CA LYS A 118 2.37 21.92 3.79
C LYS A 118 2.91 21.14 2.59
N ASP A 119 2.07 20.84 1.60
CA ASP A 119 2.47 20.11 0.40
C ASP A 119 3.42 20.90 -0.54
N THR A 120 3.61 22.19 -0.25
CA THR A 120 4.62 23.05 -0.88
C THR A 120 6.01 22.93 -0.23
N GLU A 121 6.10 22.38 0.98
CA GLU A 121 7.35 22.24 1.72
C GLU A 121 8.22 21.10 1.16
N GLN A 122 9.54 21.27 1.25
CA GLN A 122 10.45 20.20 0.88
C GLN A 122 10.25 18.99 1.81
N SER A 123 10.13 17.79 1.22
CA SER A 123 9.98 16.54 1.96
C SER A 123 8.70 16.42 2.81
N TRP A 124 7.63 17.17 2.51
CA TRP A 124 6.38 17.13 3.26
C TRP A 124 5.79 15.72 3.46
N LYS A 125 6.00 14.81 2.50
CA LYS A 125 5.54 13.42 2.59
C LYS A 125 6.33 12.56 3.60
N LYS A 126 7.49 13.02 4.07
CA LYS A 126 8.38 12.24 4.97
C LYS A 126 7.72 11.93 6.31
N SER A 127 6.95 12.87 6.86
CA SER A 127 6.17 12.66 8.09
C SER A 127 5.09 11.61 7.86
N ILE A 128 4.38 11.69 6.72
CA ILE A 128 3.32 10.76 6.34
C ILE A 128 3.90 9.34 6.21
N TYR A 129 5.01 9.17 5.49
CA TYR A 129 5.67 7.87 5.33
C TYR A 129 6.03 7.23 6.67
N LYS A 130 6.47 8.02 7.66
CA LYS A 130 6.80 7.54 9.01
C LYS A 130 5.56 7.06 9.78
N ILE A 131 4.41 7.68 9.55
CA ILE A 131 3.14 7.24 10.12
C ILE A 131 2.74 5.90 9.47
N ILE A 132 2.70 5.86 8.14
CA ILE A 132 2.22 4.67 7.40
C ILE A 132 3.13 3.46 7.61
N SER A 133 4.45 3.66 7.75
CA SER A 133 5.38 2.56 8.05
C SER A 133 5.13 1.87 9.39
N ARG A 134 4.38 2.49 10.30
CA ARG A 134 4.01 1.92 11.62
C ARG A 134 2.68 1.19 11.61
N LEU A 135 1.96 1.22 10.48
CA LEU A 135 0.67 0.55 10.31
C LEU A 135 0.78 -0.77 9.52
N ASP A 136 2.01 -1.20 9.21
CA ASP A 136 2.26 -2.48 8.54
C ASP A 136 1.90 -3.65 9.46
N ASP A 137 1.15 -4.60 8.91
CA ASP A 137 0.75 -5.83 9.58
C ASP A 137 1.71 -6.98 9.25
N PRO A 138 1.77 -8.01 10.12
CA PRO A 138 2.33 -9.29 9.75
C PRO A 138 1.62 -9.84 8.50
N VAL A 139 2.40 -10.21 7.48
CA VAL A 139 1.88 -10.93 6.32
C VAL A 139 1.37 -12.30 6.77
N PRO A 140 0.21 -12.79 6.30
CA PRO A 140 -0.31 -14.09 6.72
C PRO A 140 0.63 -15.25 6.39
N GLU A 141 0.72 -16.24 7.29
CA GLU A 141 1.62 -17.38 7.18
C GLU A 141 1.45 -18.20 5.89
N TYR A 142 0.23 -18.26 5.34
CA TYR A 142 -0.02 -18.98 4.08
C TYR A 142 0.72 -18.38 2.88
N PHE A 143 1.16 -17.11 2.95
CA PHE A 143 2.05 -16.53 1.93
C PHE A 143 3.43 -17.19 1.93
N LYS A 144 3.85 -17.93 2.97
CA LYS A 144 5.12 -18.66 2.94
C LYS A 144 5.06 -19.89 2.05
N SER A 145 3.86 -20.39 1.74
CA SER A 145 3.68 -21.53 0.84
C SER A 145 4.25 -21.20 -0.55
N PRO A 146 5.12 -22.07 -1.12
CA PRO A 146 5.60 -21.93 -2.50
C PRO A 146 4.45 -21.97 -3.52
N ASN A 147 3.43 -22.79 -3.25
CA ASN A 147 2.29 -23.02 -4.15
C ASN A 147 1.12 -22.06 -3.88
N PHE A 148 1.35 -20.99 -3.10
CA PHE A 148 0.31 -20.03 -2.72
C PHE A 148 -0.51 -19.52 -3.92
N LEU A 149 0.15 -19.20 -5.04
CA LEU A 149 -0.55 -18.65 -6.20
C LEU A 149 -1.32 -19.70 -7.00
N GLU A 150 -0.84 -20.95 -7.01
CA GLU A 150 -1.52 -22.07 -7.66
C GLU A 150 -2.81 -22.44 -6.93
N GLN A 151 -2.88 -22.22 -5.61
CA GLN A 151 -4.08 -22.42 -4.80
C GLN A 151 -5.16 -21.35 -5.01
N LEU A 152 -4.85 -20.28 -5.75
CA LEU A 152 -5.74 -19.14 -6.00
C LEU A 152 -6.25 -19.07 -7.44
N GLU A 153 -5.84 -20.01 -8.30
CA GLU A 153 -6.27 -20.17 -9.70
C GLU A 153 -7.28 -21.31 -9.83
#